data_AF-A0A529ZEL1-F1
#
_entry.id   AF-A0A529ZEL1-F1
#
_cell.length_a   1.000
_cell.length_b   1.000
_cell.length_c   1.000
_cell.angle_alpha   90.00
_cell.angle_beta   90.00
_cell.angle_gamma   90.00
#
_symmetry.space_group_name_H-M   'P 1'
#
loop_
_entity.id
_entity.type
_entity.pdbx_description
1 polymer ?
#
loop_
_entity_poly.entity_id
_entity_poly.type
_entity_poly.pdbx_seq_one_letter_code
_entity_poly.pdbx_strand_id
1 'polypeptide(L)' 'AIVDLVAMPHGRRPFRVHIDPSDDGAAIVNGVADRVRAQLLERIGLADLLHPKP' A
#
# COMPACT_ATOMS: atom_id res chain seq x y z
N ALA A 1 6.49 -3.99 -13.90
CA ALA A 1 6.02 -3.87 -12.50
C ALA A 1 7.19 -3.61 -11.54
N ILE A 2 8.00 -4.61 -11.17
CA ILE A 2 9.05 -4.43 -10.15
C ILE A 2 10.11 -3.40 -10.57
N VAL A 3 10.61 -3.50 -11.81
CA VAL A 3 11.60 -2.53 -12.35
C VAL A 3 11.07 -1.10 -12.26
N ASP A 4 9.82 -0.88 -12.66
CA ASP A 4 9.17 0.44 -12.60
C ASP A 4 9.09 0.94 -11.16
N LEU A 5 8.67 0.10 -10.21
CA LEU A 5 8.60 0.44 -8.79
C LEU A 5 9.96 0.83 -8.22
N VAL A 6 11.03 0.12 -8.58
CA VAL A 6 12.40 0.42 -8.13
C VAL A 6 12.83 1.77 -8.66
N ALA A 7 12.53 2.09 -9.92
CA ALA A 7 12.85 3.35 -10.57
C ALA A 7 12.06 4.56 -10.04
N MET A 8 10.95 4.34 -9.31
CA MET A 8 10.18 5.45 -8.73
C MET A 8 10.97 6.19 -7.64
N PRO A 9 10.80 7.53 -7.52
CA PRO A 9 11.39 8.30 -6.44
C PRO A 9 10.98 7.80 -5.04
N HIS A 10 11.82 8.06 -4.05
CA HIS A 10 11.50 7.81 -2.64
C HIS A 10 10.17 8.46 -2.23
N GLY A 11 9.38 7.77 -1.40
CA GLY A 11 8.07 8.23 -0.96
C GLY A 11 6.97 8.26 -2.04
N ARG A 12 7.26 7.87 -3.30
CA ARG A 12 6.26 7.87 -4.40
C ARG A 12 5.75 6.49 -4.79
N ARG A 13 6.36 5.42 -4.28
CA ARG A 13 5.93 4.04 -4.57
C ARG A 13 4.52 3.80 -4.03
N PRO A 14 3.63 3.15 -4.79
CA PRO A 14 2.37 2.67 -4.24
C PRO A 14 2.65 1.63 -3.15
N PHE A 15 1.77 1.56 -2.14
CA PHE A 15 1.89 0.59 -1.07
C PHE A 15 1.76 -0.86 -1.57
N ARG A 16 0.99 -1.06 -2.66
CA ARG A 16 0.75 -2.37 -3.28
C ARG A 16 0.58 -2.25 -4.79
N VAL A 17 1.09 -3.24 -5.51
CA VAL A 17 0.83 -3.46 -6.94
C VAL A 17 0.34 -4.89 -7.11
N HIS A 18 -0.75 -5.07 -7.84
CA HIS A 18 -1.33 -6.37 -8.13
C HIS A 18 -0.93 -6.83 -9.53
N ILE A 19 -0.34 -8.02 -9.63
CA ILE A 19 -0.14 -8.74 -10.88
C ILE A 19 -0.80 -10.10 -10.67
N ASP A 20 -2.10 -10.16 -11.00
CA ASP A 20 -2.95 -11.31 -10.74
C ASP A 20 -3.71 -11.67 -12.03
N PRO A 21 -3.13 -12.55 -12.87
CA PRO A 21 -3.79 -12.99 -14.10
C PRO A 21 -5.03 -13.87 -13.85
N SER A 22 -5.13 -14.47 -12.66
CA SER A 22 -6.26 -15.32 -12.28
C SER A 22 -7.49 -14.54 -11.84
N ASP A 23 -7.31 -13.26 -11.47
CA ASP A 23 -8.35 -12.41 -10.86
C ASP A 23 -9.02 -13.10 -9.67
N ASP A 24 -8.20 -13.57 -8.72
CA ASP A 24 -8.64 -14.37 -7.58
C ASP A 24 -9.34 -13.52 -6.49
N GLY A 25 -9.39 -12.21 -6.69
CA GLY A 25 -10.01 -11.25 -5.77
C GLY A 25 -9.04 -10.64 -4.75
N ALA A 26 -7.75 -10.98 -4.78
CA ALA A 26 -6.76 -10.42 -3.86
C ALA A 26 -6.67 -8.88 -3.93
N ALA A 27 -6.89 -8.27 -5.10
CA ALA A 27 -6.93 -6.81 -5.24
C ALA A 27 -8.00 -6.17 -4.35
N ILE A 28 -9.18 -6.78 -4.29
CA ILE A 28 -10.32 -6.28 -3.51
C ILE A 28 -10.06 -6.47 -2.01
N VAL A 29 -9.71 -7.69 -1.60
CA VAL A 29 -9.50 -8.02 -0.18
C VAL A 29 -8.36 -7.19 0.41
N ASN A 30 -7.25 -7.07 -0.31
CA ASN A 30 -6.13 -6.26 0.15
C ASN A 30 -6.48 -4.77 0.21
N GLY A 31 -7.23 -4.23 -0.76
CA GLY A 31 -7.67 -2.84 -0.70
C GLY A 31 -8.49 -2.51 0.55
N VAL A 32 -9.42 -3.40 0.94
CA VAL A 32 -10.18 -3.26 2.20
C VAL A 32 -9.24 -3.35 3.40
N ALA A 33 -8.35 -4.34 3.41
CA ALA A 33 -7.47 -4.59 4.54
C ALA A 33 -6.44 -3.47 4.75
N ASP A 34 -5.90 -2.90 3.67
CA ASP A 34 -4.97 -1.76 3.71
C ASP A 34 -5.68 -0.51 4.27
N ARG A 35 -6.93 -0.25 3.84
CA ARG A 35 -7.76 0.85 4.39
C ARG A 35 -8.02 0.70 5.88
N VAL A 36 -8.46 -0.48 6.34
CA VAL A 36 -8.79 -0.70 7.75
C VAL A 36 -7.56 -0.50 8.63
N ARG A 37 -6.37 -0.95 8.20
CA ARG A 37 -5.12 -0.74 8.94
C ARG A 37 -4.69 0.73 8.97
N ALA A 38 -4.84 1.45 7.87
CA ALA A 38 -4.58 2.89 7.85
C ALA A 38 -5.49 3.64 8.84
N GLN A 39 -6.79 3.33 8.82
CA GLN A 39 -7.75 3.92 9.75
C GLN A 39 -7.45 3.59 11.21
N LEU A 40 -6.94 2.38 11.50
CA LEU A 40 -6.48 2.04 12.85
C LEU A 40 -5.33 2.95 13.27
N LEU A 41 -4.30 3.08 12.45
CA LEU A 41 -3.11 3.90 12.74
C LEU A 41 -3.49 5.39 12.91
N GLU A 42 -4.41 5.90 12.10
CA GLU A 42 -4.99 7.24 12.28
C GLU A 42 -5.69 7.39 13.63
N ARG A 43 -6.55 6.44 14.00
CA ARG A 43 -7.35 6.50 15.25
C ARG A 43 -6.52 6.45 16.51
N ILE A 44 -5.37 5.76 16.48
CA ILE A 44 -4.50 5.61 17.65
C ILE A 44 -3.35 6.62 17.68
N GLY A 45 -3.34 7.60 16.77
CA GLY A 45 -2.34 8.68 16.75
C GLY A 45 -0.98 8.28 16.17
N LEU A 46 -0.91 7.24 15.35
CA LEU A 46 0.31 6.73 14.70
C LEU A 46 0.27 6.87 13.16
N ALA A 47 -0.42 7.89 12.67
CA ALA A 47 -0.57 8.14 11.23
C ALA A 47 0.76 8.45 10.53
N ASP A 48 1.78 8.91 11.28
CA ASP A 48 3.13 9.15 10.75
C ASP A 48 3.79 7.88 10.21
N LEU A 49 3.44 6.71 10.77
CA LEU A 49 3.94 5.42 10.32
C LEU A 49 3.41 4.99 8.95
N LEU A 50 2.41 5.68 8.40
CA LEU A 50 1.88 5.41 7.06
C LEU A 50 2.81 5.89 5.94
N HIS A 51 3.83 6.69 6.27
CA HIS A 51 4.75 7.25 5.30
C HIS A 51 6.21 7.02 5.70
N PRO A 52 7.10 6.72 4.74
CA PRO A 52 8.52 6.67 5.01
C PRO A 52 9.03 8.05 5.41
N LYS A 53 10.01 8.09 6.32
CA LYS A 53 10.72 9.32 6.67
C LYS A 53 11.52 9.85 5.47
N PRO A 54 11.80 11.17 5.42
CA PRO A 54 12.63 11.77 4.38
C PRO A 54 13.98 11.08 4.20
#